data_AF-A0A0F9EN27-F1
#
_entry.id   AF-A0A0F9EN27-F1
#
_cell.length_a   1.000
_cell.length_b   1.000
_cell.length_c   1.000
_cell.angle_alpha   90.00
_cell.angle_beta   90.00
_cell.angle_gamma   90.00
#
_symmetry.space_group_name_H-M   'P 1'
#
loop_
_entity.id
_entity.type
_entity.pdbx_description
1 polymer ?
#
loop_
_entity_poly.entity_id
_entity_poly.type
_entity_poly.pdbx_seq_one_letter_code
_entity_poly.pdbx_strand_id
1 'polypeptide(L)' 'MTEIKAKDITQAHERALRVEKEKKKFNQSFDALIIEVTNIPLAEGIDQNSWLFAGCRQDLEKARTRILNYIERVLK' A
#
# COMPACT_ATOMS: atom_id res chain seq x y z
N MET A 1 -21.28 -7.57 33.77
CA MET A 1 -20.01 -7.95 33.10
C MET A 1 -20.11 -8.06 31.57
N THR A 2 -21.26 -7.75 30.96
CA THR A 2 -21.53 -7.94 29.51
C THR A 2 -21.26 -6.70 28.66
N GLU A 3 -21.40 -5.49 29.20
CA GLU A 3 -21.27 -4.23 28.44
C GLU A 3 -19.82 -3.88 28.05
N ILE A 4 -18.85 -4.27 28.88
CA ILE A 4 -17.42 -4.03 28.62
C ILE A 4 -16.97 -4.79 27.36
N LYS A 5 -17.41 -6.05 27.20
CA LYS A 5 -17.07 -6.88 26.04
C LYS A 5 -17.62 -6.33 24.72
N ALA A 6 -18.85 -5.80 24.73
CA ALA A 6 -19.46 -5.25 23.52
C ALA A 6 -18.74 -3.98 23.04
N LYS A 7 -18.36 -3.09 23.97
CA LYS A 7 -17.65 -1.84 23.67
C LYS A 7 -16.24 -2.09 23.11
N ASP A 8 -15.54 -3.09 23.65
CA ASP A 8 -14.21 -3.48 23.17
C ASP A 8 -14.25 -4.10 21.77
N ILE A 9 -15.27 -4.90 21.46
CA ILE A 9 -15.49 -5.48 20.12
C ILE A 9 -15.77 -4.37 19.09
N THR A 10 -16.63 -3.40 19.43
CA THR A 10 -16.95 -2.28 18.53
C THR A 10 -15.72 -1.43 18.24
N GLN A 11 -14.90 -1.12 19.26
CA GLN A 11 -13.67 -0.37 19.05
C GLN A 11 -12.61 -1.14 18.26
N ALA A 12 -12.49 -2.46 18.47
CA ALA A 12 -11.58 -3.30 17.67
C ALA A 12 -12.03 -3.36 16.20
N HIS A 13 -13.34 -3.44 15.96
CA HIS A 13 -13.91 -3.42 14.61
C HIS A 13 -13.70 -2.08 13.91
N GLU A 14 -13.95 -0.95 14.59
CA GLU A 14 -13.71 0.39 14.06
C GLU A 14 -12.22 0.63 13.73
N ARG A 15 -11.32 0.10 14.56
CA ARG A 15 -9.86 0.12 14.28
C ARG A 15 -9.52 -0.68 13.03
N ALA A 16 -10.04 -1.89 12.91
CA ALA A 16 -9.82 -2.73 11.72
C ALA A 16 -10.34 -2.04 10.44
N LEU A 17 -11.54 -1.45 10.48
CA LEU A 17 -12.09 -0.68 9.36
C LEU A 17 -11.24 0.53 9.00
N ARG A 18 -10.68 1.22 10.00
CA ARG A 18 -9.77 2.36 9.77
C ARG A 18 -8.47 1.94 9.10
N VAL A 19 -7.84 0.87 9.59
CA VAL A 19 -6.63 0.29 8.98
C VAL A 19 -6.91 -0.07 7.52
N GLU A 20 -8.00 -0.79 7.25
CA GLU A 20 -8.34 -1.24 5.90
C GLU A 20 -8.62 -0.07 4.95
N LYS A 21 -9.34 0.95 5.42
CA LYS A 21 -9.60 2.18 4.65
C LYS A 21 -8.31 2.87 4.23
N GLU A 22 -7.36 3.04 5.16
CA GLU A 22 -6.10 3.73 4.84
C GLU A 22 -5.17 2.87 3.98
N LYS A 23 -5.13 1.54 4.18
CA LYS A 23 -4.43 0.61 3.27
C LYS A 23 -4.98 0.69 1.85
N LYS A 24 -6.31 0.73 1.69
CA LYS A 24 -6.96 0.85 0.38
C LYS A 24 -6.61 2.15 -0.33
N LYS A 25 -6.69 3.29 0.37
CA LYS A 25 -6.31 4.59 -0.19
C LYS A 25 -4.85 4.60 -0.62
N PHE A 26 -3.96 4.12 0.24
CA PHE A 26 -2.54 4.05 -0.09
C PHE A 26 -2.30 3.18 -1.32
N ASN A 27 -2.94 2.01 -1.40
CA ASN A 27 -2.81 1.15 -2.57
C ASN A 27 -3.30 1.81 -3.86
N GLN A 28 -4.43 2.53 -3.83
CA GLN A 28 -4.93 3.28 -5.00
C GLN A 28 -3.93 4.34 -5.47
N SER A 29 -3.36 5.12 -4.56
CA SER A 29 -2.32 6.10 -4.90
C SER A 29 -1.04 5.44 -5.41
N PHE A 30 -0.67 4.29 -4.83
CA PHE A 30 0.51 3.54 -5.23
C PHE A 30 0.37 2.94 -6.64
N ASP A 31 -0.80 2.40 -6.98
CA ASP A 31 -1.08 1.87 -8.32
C ASP A 31 -1.03 2.97 -9.38
N ALA A 32 -1.54 4.17 -9.07
CA ALA A 32 -1.41 5.33 -9.95
C ALA A 32 0.05 5.68 -10.23
N LEU A 33 0.90 5.69 -9.19
CA LEU A 33 2.35 5.92 -9.34
C LEU A 33 3.02 4.86 -10.23
N ILE A 34 2.67 3.57 -10.06
CA ILE A 34 3.21 2.49 -10.89
C ILE A 34 2.83 2.70 -12.37
N ILE A 35 1.60 3.11 -12.65
CA ILE A 35 1.13 3.43 -14.00
C ILE A 35 1.93 4.60 -14.58
N GLU A 36 2.13 5.67 -13.81
CA GLU A 36 2.94 6.82 -14.25
C GLU A 36 4.36 6.41 -14.60
N VAL A 37 5.03 5.64 -13.73
CA VAL A 37 6.39 5.12 -13.99
C VAL A 37 6.45 4.26 -15.24
N THR A 38 5.43 3.42 -15.47
CA THR A 38 5.36 2.53 -16.63
C THR A 38 5.17 3.31 -17.94
N ASN A 39 4.54 4.49 -17.88
CA ASN A 39 4.27 5.33 -19.05
C ASN A 39 5.35 6.39 -19.30
N ILE A 40 6.45 6.41 -18.54
CA ILE A 40 7.57 7.31 -18.80
C ILE A 40 8.13 7.02 -20.21
N PRO A 41 8.22 8.03 -21.09
CA PRO A 41 8.83 7.86 -22.40
C PRO A 41 10.28 7.40 -22.27
N LEU A 42 10.61 6.31 -22.96
CA LEU A 42 11.95 5.76 -22.93
C LEU A 42 12.85 6.45 -23.95
N ALA A 43 14.11 6.66 -23.57
CA ALA A 43 15.14 7.06 -24.51
C ALA A 43 15.38 5.93 -25.52
N GLU A 44 15.87 6.29 -26.71
CA GLU A 44 16.17 5.36 -27.78
C GLU A 44 17.13 4.24 -27.29
N GLY A 45 16.80 2.99 -27.59
CA GLY A 45 17.57 1.82 -27.16
C GLY A 45 17.28 1.30 -25.74
N ILE A 46 16.36 1.93 -24.99
CA ILE A 46 15.91 1.43 -23.68
C ILE A 46 14.60 0.65 -23.85
N ASP A 47 14.57 -0.57 -23.32
CA ASP A 47 13.39 -1.44 -23.28
C ASP A 47 12.70 -1.38 -21.92
N GLN A 48 11.36 -1.33 -21.92
CA GLN A 48 10.50 -1.44 -20.74
C GLN A 48 10.65 -2.77 -20.01
N ASN A 49 11.09 -3.83 -20.71
CA ASN A 49 11.38 -5.13 -20.10
C ASN A 49 12.84 -5.26 -19.63
N SER A 50 13.63 -4.18 -19.67
CA SER A 50 14.98 -4.23 -19.15
C SER A 50 14.99 -4.53 -17.65
N TRP A 51 16.07 -5.16 -17.19
CA TRP A 51 16.30 -5.47 -15.78
C TRP A 51 16.20 -4.24 -14.88
N LEU A 52 16.46 -3.04 -15.43
CA LEU A 52 16.34 -1.77 -14.71
C LEU A 52 14.87 -1.48 -14.34
N PHE A 53 13.95 -1.58 -15.30
CA PHE A 53 12.51 -1.41 -15.04
C PHE A 53 11.97 -2.47 -14.07
N ALA A 54 12.39 -3.73 -14.27
CA ALA A 54 12.02 -4.82 -13.37
C ALA A 54 12.51 -4.56 -11.92
N GLY A 55 13.75 -4.07 -11.76
CA GLY A 55 14.33 -3.68 -10.48
C GLY A 55 13.59 -2.51 -9.81
N CYS A 56 13.33 -1.44 -10.57
CA CYS A 56 12.56 -0.29 -10.08
C CYS A 56 11.16 -0.72 -9.61
N ARG A 57 10.46 -1.55 -10.39
CA ARG A 57 9.14 -2.08 -9.99
C ARG A 57 9.23 -2.91 -8.72
N GLN A 58 10.23 -3.78 -8.61
CA GLN A 58 10.42 -4.60 -7.41
C GLN A 58 10.69 -3.76 -6.16
N ASP A 59 11.49 -2.70 -6.27
CA ASP A 59 11.79 -1.82 -5.15
C ASP A 59 10.59 -0.98 -4.72
N LEU A 60 9.75 -0.56 -5.68
CA LEU A 60 8.46 0.04 -5.39
C LEU A 60 7.56 -0.94 -4.62
N GLU A 61 7.42 -2.19 -5.06
CA GLU A 61 6.61 -3.18 -4.33
C GLU A 61 7.16 -3.45 -2.91
N LYS A 62 8.48 -3.48 -2.72
CA LYS A 62 9.07 -3.56 -1.36
C LYS A 62 8.69 -2.35 -0.51
N ALA A 63 8.73 -1.14 -1.08
CA ALA A 63 8.31 0.07 -0.38
C ALA A 63 6.82 0.03 -0.01
N ARG A 64 5.98 -0.46 -0.93
CA ARG A 64 4.54 -0.67 -0.71
C ARG A 64 4.29 -1.53 0.53
N THR A 65 4.93 -2.70 0.61
CA THR A 65 4.80 -3.60 1.77
C THR A 65 5.24 -2.92 3.08
N ARG A 66 6.37 -2.21 3.07
CA ARG A 66 6.88 -1.50 4.26
C ARG A 66 5.89 -0.45 4.76
N ILE A 67 5.29 0.32 3.87
CA ILE A 67 4.33 1.37 4.22
C ILE A 67 3.01 0.76 4.70
N LEU A 68 2.50 -0.30 4.06
CA LEU A 68 1.31 -1.01 4.53
C LEU A 68 1.49 -1.57 5.96
N ASN A 69 2.67 -2.12 6.26
CA ASN A 69 3.01 -2.59 7.61
C ASN A 69 3.09 -1.43 8.61
N TYR A 70 3.60 -0.27 8.20
CA TYR A 70 3.62 0.94 9.02
C TYR A 70 2.20 1.45 9.33
N ILE A 71 1.33 1.52 8.32
CA ILE A 71 -0.09 1.89 8.47
C ILE A 71 -0.76 0.97 9.49
N GLU A 72 -0.56 -0.34 9.37
CA GLU A 72 -1.08 -1.30 10.34
C GLU A 72 -0.53 -1.08 11.74
N ARG A 73 0.78 -0.88 11.89
CA ARG A 73 1.41 -0.67 13.20
C ARG A 73 0.93 0.60 13.92
N VAL A 74 0.63 1.66 13.19
CA VAL A 74 0.23 2.95 13.77
C VAL A 74 -1.26 3.05 14.05
N LEU A 75 -2.09 2.32 13.30
CA LEU A 75 -3.56 2.40 13.40
C LEU A 75 -4.22 1.20 14.12
N LYS A 76 -3.46 0.15 14.42
CA LYS A 76 -3.88 -1.00 15.24
C LYS A 76 -3.86 -0.66 16.72
#